data_AF-A0A4R7J1L3-F1
#
_entry.id   AF-A0A4R7J1L3-F1
#
_cell.length_a   1.000
_cell.length_b   1.000
_cell.length_c   1.000
_cell.angle_alpha   90.00
_cell.angle_beta   90.00
_cell.angle_gamma   90.00
#
_symmetry.space_group_name_H-M   'P 1'
#
loop_
_entity.id
_entity.type
_entity.pdbx_description
1 polymer ?
#
loop_
_entity_poly.entity_id
_entity_poly.type
_entity_poly.pdbx_seq_one_letter_code
_entity_poly.pdbx_strand_id
1 'polypeptide(L)'
;MPLLPRTPSLSRRTLLRGLGGTAALGALAGCGVPAAYVAPGDRSTTDRSATERRLTWANWPLYIDTDDEHPSRRPTLAAFEKESGISVDYIEEINDNDEFFGKISPSLMNHQPTDRDLIVISDWMCGRFVRLGWVQEMDRSQQPNVAK
;
A
#
# COMPACT_ATOMS: atom_id res chain seq x y z
N MET A 1 1.15 41.07 -70.65
CA MET A 1 1.99 40.50 -69.57
C MET A 1 1.09 39.82 -68.55
N PRO A 2 1.26 38.51 -68.26
CA PRO A 2 0.47 37.86 -67.22
C PRO A 2 1.10 38.10 -65.84
N LEU A 3 0.27 38.47 -64.85
CA LEU A 3 0.68 38.57 -63.45
C LEU A 3 0.57 37.18 -62.81
N LEU A 4 1.69 36.67 -62.28
CA LEU A 4 1.73 35.39 -61.57
C LEU A 4 0.96 35.46 -60.23
N PRO A 5 0.24 34.40 -59.84
CA PRO A 5 -0.45 34.36 -58.56
C PRO A 5 0.56 34.25 -57.40
N ARG A 6 0.41 35.14 -56.42
CA ARG A 6 1.19 35.16 -55.18
C ARG A 6 0.63 34.08 -54.25
N THR A 7 1.39 33.01 -53.99
CA THR A 7 1.02 32.00 -53.00
C THR A 7 0.99 32.64 -51.60
N PRO A 8 -0.08 32.48 -50.82
CA PRO A 8 -0.12 33.01 -49.45
C PRO A 8 0.88 32.25 -48.59
N SER A 9 1.80 32.98 -47.95
CA SER A 9 2.69 32.41 -46.96
C SER A 9 1.87 32.05 -45.72
N LEU A 10 1.82 30.76 -45.39
CA LEU A 10 1.25 30.31 -44.13
C LEU A 10 2.07 30.95 -42.99
N SER A 11 1.45 31.86 -42.26
CA SER A 11 2.06 32.49 -41.11
C SER A 11 2.44 31.42 -40.08
N ARG A 12 3.66 31.49 -39.53
CA ARG A 12 4.12 30.65 -38.40
C ARG A 12 3.09 30.61 -37.26
N ARG A 13 2.32 31.68 -37.10
CA ARG A 13 1.27 31.81 -36.08
C ARG A 13 0.05 30.91 -36.33
N THR A 14 -0.25 30.62 -37.59
CA THR A 14 -1.35 29.71 -37.98
C THR A 14 -0.94 28.26 -37.79
N LEU A 15 0.32 27.92 -38.08
CA LEU A 15 0.87 26.58 -37.86
C LEU A 15 0.92 26.22 -36.36
N LEU A 16 1.40 27.15 -35.52
CA LEU A 16 1.46 26.95 -34.06
C LEU A 16 0.08 26.82 -33.43
N ARG A 17 -0.93 27.53 -33.96
CA ARG A 17 -2.33 27.38 -33.51
C ARG A 17 -2.96 26.06 -33.97
N GLY A 18 -2.57 25.54 -35.13
CA GLY A 18 -3.06 24.24 -35.64
C GLY A 18 -2.49 23.03 -34.90
N LEU A 19 -1.25 23.13 -34.39
CA LEU A 19 -0.58 22.04 -33.68
C LEU A 19 -0.76 22.07 -32.15
N GLY A 20 -1.02 23.24 -31.57
CA GLY A 20 -1.08 23.40 -30.10
C GLY A 20 -2.38 22.95 -29.43
N GLY A 21 -3.47 22.80 -30.19
CA GLY A 21 -4.81 22.58 -29.60
C GLY A 21 -5.17 21.12 -29.31
N THR A 22 -4.66 20.15 -30.08
CA THR A 22 -5.16 18.76 -30.04
C THR A 22 -4.11 17.73 -29.63
N ALA A 23 -2.82 17.99 -29.81
CA ALA A 23 -1.74 17.05 -29.43
C ALA A 23 -1.25 17.22 -27.98
N ALA A 24 -1.43 18.41 -27.38
CA ALA A 24 -0.88 18.71 -26.05
C ALA A 24 -1.61 17.99 -24.89
N LEU A 25 -2.86 17.55 -25.09
CA LEU A 25 -3.62 16.84 -24.04
C LEU A 25 -3.16 15.38 -23.85
N GLY A 26 -2.54 14.75 -24.86
CA GLY A 26 -2.05 13.37 -24.76
C GLY A 26 -0.64 13.23 -24.17
N ALA A 27 0.17 14.28 -24.19
CA ALA A 27 1.57 14.23 -23.77
C ALA A 27 1.80 14.51 -22.27
N LEU A 28 0.78 14.92 -21.52
CA LEU A 28 0.89 15.22 -20.09
C LEU A 28 0.77 13.97 -19.19
N ALA A 29 0.44 12.80 -19.76
CA ALA A 29 0.28 11.55 -19.01
C ALA A 29 1.60 10.77 -18.78
N GLY A 30 2.72 11.20 -19.36
CA GLY A 30 3.95 10.40 -19.41
C GLY A 30 4.86 10.44 -18.17
N CYS A 31 4.62 11.35 -17.22
CA CYS A 31 5.48 11.55 -16.04
C CYS A 31 4.71 11.55 -14.71
N GLY A 32 3.47 11.06 -14.68
CA GLY A 32 2.67 10.98 -13.46
C GLY A 32 3.12 9.82 -12.56
N VAL A 33 3.15 10.03 -11.25
CA VAL A 33 3.27 8.94 -10.28
C VAL A 33 1.99 8.09 -10.38
N PRO A 34 2.08 6.75 -10.51
CA PRO A 34 0.92 5.88 -10.49
C PRO A 34 0.02 6.15 -9.28
N ALA A 35 -1.29 5.94 -9.44
CA ALA A 35 -2.21 6.09 -8.34
C ALA A 35 -1.80 5.14 -7.20
N ALA A 36 -1.74 5.64 -5.98
CA ALA A 36 -1.41 4.83 -4.80
C ALA A 36 -2.48 3.78 -4.48
N TYR A 37 -3.67 3.88 -5.09
CA TYR A 37 -4.78 2.96 -4.86
C TYR A 37 -4.52 1.60 -5.52
N VAL A 38 -4.71 0.53 -4.74
CA VAL A 38 -4.67 -0.85 -5.22
C VAL A 38 -6.10 -1.41 -5.34
N ALA A 39 -6.46 -1.87 -6.53
CA ALA A 39 -7.78 -2.42 -6.82
C ALA A 39 -7.98 -3.77 -6.09
N PRO A 40 -9.22 -4.14 -5.68
CA PRO A 40 -9.46 -5.34 -4.87
C PRO A 40 -8.85 -6.63 -5.42
N GLY A 41 -8.84 -6.83 -6.74
CA GLY A 41 -8.25 -8.01 -7.39
C GLY A 41 -6.73 -8.09 -7.29
N ASP A 42 -6.07 -6.98 -6.98
CA ASP A 42 -4.60 -6.86 -6.92
C ASP A 42 -4.07 -6.79 -5.49
N ARG A 43 -4.94 -6.90 -4.47
CA ARG A 43 -4.56 -6.81 -3.04
C ARG A 43 -4.08 -8.12 -2.46
N SER A 44 -4.58 -9.24 -2.99
CA SER A 44 -4.30 -10.57 -2.48
C SER A 44 -3.02 -11.15 -3.07
N THR A 45 -2.26 -11.86 -2.24
CA THR A 45 -1.18 -12.74 -2.68
C THR A 45 -1.66 -14.19 -2.68
N THR A 46 -0.84 -15.10 -3.19
CA THR A 46 -1.09 -16.54 -3.07
C THR A 46 -1.17 -16.93 -1.59
N ASP A 47 -2.28 -17.53 -1.18
CA ASP A 47 -2.43 -18.06 0.18
C ASP A 47 -1.50 -19.27 0.38
N ARG A 48 -0.64 -19.17 1.40
CA ARG A 48 0.30 -20.23 1.81
C ARG A 48 0.09 -20.68 3.25
N SER A 49 -0.94 -20.20 3.92
CA SER A 49 -1.19 -20.42 5.35
C SER A 49 -1.33 -21.90 5.74
N ALA A 50 -1.74 -22.75 4.80
CA ALA A 50 -1.82 -24.20 5.02
C ALA A 50 -0.44 -24.86 5.25
N THR A 51 0.62 -24.32 4.66
CA THR A 51 1.98 -24.88 4.71
C THR A 51 2.96 -23.98 5.47
N GLU A 52 2.79 -22.67 5.39
CA GLU A 52 3.60 -21.67 6.07
C GLU A 52 2.90 -21.23 7.36
N ARG A 53 3.17 -21.94 8.47
CA ARG A 53 2.65 -21.60 9.80
C ARG A 53 3.53 -20.56 10.50
N ARG A 54 3.71 -19.41 9.86
CA ARG A 54 4.48 -18.28 10.37
C ARG A 54 3.67 -16.99 10.20
N LEU A 55 3.82 -16.07 11.15
CA LEU A 55 3.24 -14.75 11.12
C LEU A 55 4.29 -13.71 11.50
N THR A 56 4.61 -12.77 10.61
CA THR A 56 5.41 -11.59 10.95
C THR A 56 4.48 -10.44 11.34
N TRP A 57 4.57 -9.99 12.58
CA TRP A 57 3.63 -9.05 13.19
C TRP A 57 4.35 -7.80 13.70
N ALA A 58 4.09 -6.65 13.06
CA ALA A 58 4.54 -5.35 13.53
C ALA A 58 3.51 -4.68 14.45
N ASN A 59 3.99 -4.17 15.58
CA ASN A 59 3.16 -3.54 16.59
C ASN A 59 3.88 -2.35 17.25
N TRP A 60 3.14 -1.62 18.07
CA TRP A 60 3.68 -0.61 18.97
C TRP A 60 4.43 -1.30 20.11
N PRO A 61 5.51 -0.69 20.63
CA PRO A 61 6.09 -1.09 21.90
C PRO A 61 5.02 -1.14 23.01
N LEU A 62 5.19 -2.08 23.96
CA LEU A 62 4.37 -2.21 25.17
C LEU A 62 2.91 -2.70 24.96
N TYR A 63 2.51 -3.07 23.75
CA TYR A 63 1.14 -3.58 23.49
C TYR A 63 0.93 -5.04 23.88
N ILE A 64 2.02 -5.82 23.97
CA ILE A 64 1.99 -7.20 24.41
C ILE A 64 2.76 -7.31 25.72
N ASP A 65 2.28 -8.18 26.60
CA ASP A 65 2.84 -8.44 27.91
C ASP A 65 4.29 -8.91 27.86
N THR A 66 5.05 -8.57 28.89
CA THR A 66 6.42 -9.03 29.09
C THR A 66 6.51 -9.88 30.35
N ASP A 67 7.47 -10.80 30.38
CA ASP A 67 7.82 -11.51 31.61
C ASP A 67 8.55 -10.56 32.58
N ASP A 68 8.20 -10.62 33.87
CA ASP A 68 8.75 -9.72 34.90
C ASP A 68 10.27 -9.87 35.07
N GLU A 69 10.80 -11.09 34.92
CA GLU A 69 12.22 -11.37 35.04
C GLU A 69 12.96 -11.23 33.69
N HIS A 70 12.25 -11.45 32.58
CA HIS A 70 12.81 -11.43 31.23
C HIS A 70 11.99 -10.52 30.30
N PRO A 71 12.23 -9.20 30.30
CA PRO A 71 11.44 -8.24 29.52
C PRO A 71 11.42 -8.47 28.00
N SER A 72 12.30 -9.31 27.46
CA SER A 72 12.31 -9.71 26.05
C SER A 72 11.35 -10.86 25.72
N ARG A 73 10.84 -11.59 26.72
CA ARG A 73 9.86 -12.64 26.53
C ARG A 73 8.45 -12.04 26.44
N ARG A 74 7.58 -12.71 25.68
CA ARG A 74 6.18 -12.34 25.48
C ARG A 74 5.29 -13.55 25.84
N PRO A 75 4.87 -13.71 27.11
CA PRO A 75 4.12 -14.89 27.55
C PRO A 75 2.82 -15.13 26.76
N THR A 76 2.06 -14.09 26.42
CA THR A 76 0.85 -14.24 25.57
C THR A 76 1.18 -14.83 24.20
N LEU A 77 2.26 -14.37 23.56
CA LEU A 77 2.66 -14.91 22.26
C LEU A 77 3.12 -16.36 22.39
N ALA A 78 3.93 -16.69 23.40
CA ALA A 78 4.36 -18.06 23.63
C ALA A 78 3.17 -19.02 23.87
N ALA A 79 2.14 -18.58 24.59
CA ALA A 79 0.91 -19.34 24.76
C ALA A 79 0.17 -19.53 23.42
N PHE A 80 0.04 -18.46 22.63
CA PHE A 80 -0.57 -18.50 21.30
C PHE A 80 0.16 -19.43 20.34
N GLU A 81 1.50 -19.35 20.27
CA GLU A 81 2.32 -20.22 19.42
C GLU A 81 2.15 -21.70 19.81
N LYS A 82 2.11 -21.99 21.11
CA LYS A 82 1.90 -23.34 21.63
C LYS A 82 0.52 -23.91 21.29
N GLU A 83 -0.52 -23.09 21.37
CA GLU A 83 -1.90 -23.53 21.10
C GLU A 83 -2.17 -23.69 19.60
N SER A 84 -1.73 -22.72 18.80
CA SER A 84 -2.02 -22.67 17.36
C SER A 84 -1.01 -23.45 16.50
N GLY A 85 0.22 -23.63 16.99
CA GLY A 85 1.35 -24.11 16.20
C GLY A 85 1.81 -23.11 15.12
N ILE A 86 1.41 -21.84 15.22
CA ILE A 86 1.88 -20.75 14.36
C ILE A 86 3.07 -20.09 15.04
N SER A 87 4.21 -19.98 14.37
CA SER A 87 5.35 -19.20 14.87
C SER A 87 5.13 -17.72 14.58
N VAL A 88 5.37 -16.88 15.57
CA VAL A 88 5.18 -15.43 15.48
C VAL A 88 6.54 -14.72 15.54
N ASP A 89 6.89 -14.03 14.48
CA ASP A 89 7.98 -13.07 14.45
C ASP A 89 7.44 -11.69 14.83
N TYR A 90 7.56 -11.33 16.11
CA TYR A 90 6.97 -10.13 16.69
C TYR A 90 7.96 -8.96 16.70
N ILE A 91 7.57 -7.85 16.08
CA ILE A 91 8.43 -6.69 15.83
C ILE A 91 7.81 -5.44 16.44
N GLU A 92 8.48 -4.84 17.43
CA GLU A 92 8.10 -3.56 18.02
C GLU A 92 8.80 -2.42 17.29
N GLU A 93 8.27 -2.04 16.13
CA GLU A 93 8.88 -0.99 15.27
C GLU A 93 7.95 0.20 14.98
N ILE A 94 6.72 0.16 15.46
CA ILE A 94 5.75 1.23 15.21
C ILE A 94 5.85 2.24 16.36
N ASN A 95 6.54 3.35 16.12
CA ASN A 95 6.66 4.45 17.09
C ASN A 95 5.74 5.63 16.78
N ASP A 96 5.34 5.76 15.52
CA ASP A 96 4.42 6.78 15.02
C ASP A 96 3.70 6.26 13.76
N ASN A 97 2.44 6.68 13.56
CA ASN A 97 1.64 6.22 12.42
C ASN A 97 2.21 6.74 11.09
N ASP A 98 2.58 8.03 11.01
CA ASP A 98 3.06 8.65 9.77
C ASP A 98 4.47 8.18 9.43
N GLU A 99 5.34 7.97 10.44
CA GLU A 99 6.64 7.32 10.26
C GLU A 99 6.49 5.92 9.65
N PHE A 100 5.67 5.06 10.26
CA PHE A 100 5.47 3.70 9.78
C PHE A 100 4.79 3.68 8.39
N PHE A 101 3.80 4.55 8.17
CA PHE A 101 3.17 4.74 6.87
C PHE A 101 4.21 5.09 5.80
N GLY A 102 5.08 6.08 6.07
CA GLY A 102 6.15 6.49 5.18
C GLY A 102 7.13 5.37 4.87
N LYS A 103 7.43 4.51 5.86
CA LYS A 103 8.31 3.35 5.71
C LYS A 103 7.79 2.31 4.73
N ILE A 104 6.50 1.92 4.83
CA ILE A 104 5.96 0.80 4.03
C ILE A 104 5.22 1.23 2.75
N SER A 105 4.88 2.52 2.62
CA SER A 105 4.19 3.06 1.44
C SER A 105 4.90 2.73 0.11
N PRO A 106 6.24 2.88 -0.01
CA PRO A 106 6.91 2.57 -1.28
C PRO A 106 6.74 1.12 -1.71
N SER A 107 6.76 0.16 -0.77
CA SER A 107 6.56 -1.25 -1.10
C SER A 107 5.13 -1.50 -1.58
N LEU A 108 4.13 -1.02 -0.84
CA LEU A 108 2.72 -1.22 -1.16
C LEU A 108 2.33 -0.55 -2.49
N MET A 109 2.80 0.66 -2.75
CA MET A 109 2.58 1.36 -4.02
C MET A 109 3.21 0.65 -5.22
N ASN A 110 4.27 -0.12 -5.01
CA ASN A 110 5.00 -0.84 -6.06
C ASN A 110 4.69 -2.35 -6.06
N HIS A 111 3.63 -2.78 -5.37
CA HIS A 111 3.23 -4.19 -5.25
C HIS A 111 4.37 -5.10 -4.77
N GLN A 112 5.24 -4.56 -3.91
CA GLN A 112 6.32 -5.30 -3.28
C GLN A 112 5.91 -5.76 -1.88
N PRO A 113 6.46 -6.90 -1.40
CA PRO A 113 6.29 -7.30 -0.01
C PRO A 113 6.73 -6.20 0.96
N THR A 114 5.99 -6.06 2.06
CA THR A 114 6.37 -5.24 3.21
C THR A 114 7.21 -6.02 4.23
N ASP A 115 7.32 -7.34 4.03
CA ASP A 115 7.83 -8.33 4.98
C ASP A 115 7.07 -8.36 6.32
N ARG A 116 5.82 -7.88 6.35
CA ARG A 116 4.92 -7.92 7.52
C ARG A 116 3.57 -8.46 7.06
N ASP A 117 3.06 -9.45 7.78
CA ASP A 117 1.75 -10.04 7.52
C ASP A 117 0.64 -9.30 8.28
N LEU A 118 0.95 -8.85 9.51
CA LEU A 118 0.03 -8.13 10.39
C LEU A 118 0.67 -6.84 10.91
N ILE A 119 -0.10 -5.76 10.89
CA ILE A 119 0.30 -4.45 11.43
C ILE A 119 -0.78 -3.95 12.40
N VAL A 120 -0.36 -3.34 13.50
CA VAL A 120 -1.26 -2.66 14.44
C VAL A 120 -0.99 -1.18 14.40
N ILE A 121 -1.97 -0.40 13.95
CA ILE A 121 -1.89 1.05 13.75
C ILE A 121 -3.20 1.69 14.24
N SER A 122 -3.21 3.00 14.47
CA SER A 122 -4.41 3.66 14.99
C SER A 122 -5.57 3.65 13.99
N ASP A 123 -6.80 3.68 14.48
CA ASP A 123 -8.04 3.58 13.68
C ASP A 123 -8.09 4.50 12.45
N TRP A 124 -7.66 5.75 12.60
CA TRP A 124 -7.65 6.71 11.50
C TRP A 124 -6.66 6.30 10.39
N MET A 125 -5.53 5.68 10.76
CA MET A 125 -4.54 5.17 9.83
C MET A 125 -5.04 3.86 9.20
N CYS A 126 -5.65 2.95 9.96
CA CYS A 126 -6.37 1.79 9.39
C CYS A 126 -7.36 2.23 8.30
N GLY A 127 -8.17 3.26 8.57
CA GLY A 127 -9.10 3.83 7.61
C GLY A 127 -8.42 4.41 6.37
N ARG A 128 -7.18 4.91 6.48
CA ARG A 128 -6.38 5.35 5.33
C ARG A 128 -5.90 4.18 4.48
N PHE A 129 -5.38 3.12 5.10
CA PHE A 129 -4.96 1.89 4.41
C PHE A 129 -6.12 1.24 3.64
N VAL A 130 -7.31 1.18 4.25
CA VAL A 130 -8.52 0.66 3.60
C VAL A 130 -8.88 1.49 2.36
N ARG A 131 -8.86 2.83 2.45
CA ARG A 131 -9.15 3.73 1.31
C ARG A 131 -8.13 3.60 0.18
N LEU A 132 -6.87 3.32 0.51
CA LEU A 132 -5.80 3.07 -0.46
C LEU A 132 -5.82 1.64 -1.01
N GLY A 133 -6.60 0.74 -0.41
CA GLY A 133 -6.64 -0.66 -0.82
C GLY A 133 -5.38 -1.45 -0.46
N TRP A 134 -4.66 -1.03 0.58
CA TRP A 134 -3.38 -1.62 0.98
C TRP A 134 -3.51 -2.78 1.98
N VAL A 135 -4.73 -3.17 2.31
CA VAL A 135 -5.04 -4.26 3.23
C VAL A 135 -6.06 -5.20 2.61
N GLN A 136 -5.94 -6.48 2.97
CA GLN A 136 -6.92 -7.50 2.60
C GLN A 136 -8.14 -7.43 3.53
N GLU A 137 -9.31 -7.65 2.97
CA GLU A 137 -10.53 -7.80 3.76
C GLU A 137 -10.50 -9.15 4.50
N MET A 138 -10.75 -9.13 5.81
CA MET A 138 -10.80 -10.34 6.62
C MET A 138 -12.19 -10.99 6.52
N ASP A 139 -12.23 -12.33 6.43
CA ASP A 139 -13.47 -13.09 6.50
C ASP A 139 -14.05 -13.02 7.93
N ARG A 140 -15.17 -12.29 8.08
CA ARG A 140 -15.86 -12.12 9.37
C ARG A 140 -16.43 -13.43 9.92
N SER A 141 -16.71 -14.43 9.08
CA SER A 141 -17.22 -15.73 9.55
C SER A 141 -16.20 -16.50 10.39
N GLN A 142 -14.91 -16.19 10.21
CA GLN A 142 -13.79 -16.78 10.95
C GLN A 142 -13.38 -15.95 12.18
N GLN A 143 -14.18 -14.95 12.57
CA GLN A 143 -13.89 -14.04 13.69
C GLN A 143 -14.96 -14.10 14.79
N PRO A 144 -15.05 -15.22 15.53
CA PRO A 144 -16.13 -15.45 16.51
C PRO A 144 -16.14 -14.45 17.68
N ASN A 145 -15.05 -13.71 17.88
CA ASN A 145 -14.93 -12.72 18.95
C ASN A 145 -15.23 -11.29 18.51
N VAL A 146 -15.54 -11.04 17.22
CA VAL A 146 -15.78 -9.70 16.69
C VAL A 146 -17.27 -9.40 16.50
N ALA A 147 -18.07 -10.39 16.10
CA ALA A 147 -19.50 -10.20 15.76
C ALA A 147 -20.47 -10.46 16.93
N LYS A 148 -19.99 -10.42 18.18
CA LYS A 148 -20.84 -10.55 19.37
C LYS A 148 -21.55 -9.26 19.71
#